data_AF-A0A1I3NX18-F1
#
_entry.id   AF-A0A1I3NX18-F1
#
_cell.length_a   1.000
_cell.length_b   1.000
_cell.length_c   1.000
_cell.angle_alpha   90.00
_cell.angle_beta   90.00
_cell.angle_gamma   90.00
#
_symmetry.space_group_name_H-M   'P 1'
#
loop_
_entity.id
_entity.type
_entity.pdbx_description
1 polymer ?
#
loop_
_entity_poly.entity_id
_entity_poly.type
_entity_poly.pdbx_seq_one_letter_code
_entity_poly.pdbx_strand_id
1 'polypeptide(L)'
;MFASCWCTHFHPDCAERGQSAEGNRVLKQPLVVEEIAHAALVYEGDLAVAWAEHGSPEELPGIQHRKAYVATAEPLPDVLYNDTRTRYEREGFTHDRPKGLGNFVMVRDVGLRPRD
;
A
#
# COMPACT_ATOMS: atom_id res chain seq x y z
N MET A 1 6.06 5.76 14.54
CA MET A 1 4.88 6.65 14.51
C MET A 1 4.32 6.60 13.10
N PHE A 2 3.05 6.19 13.00
CA PHE A 2 2.35 5.95 11.75
C PHE A 2 2.14 7.27 11.02
N ALA A 3 2.96 7.53 10.00
CA ALA A 3 2.77 8.69 9.15
C ALA A 3 1.42 8.51 8.44
N SER A 4 0.59 9.56 8.50
CA SER A 4 -0.67 9.71 7.78
C SER A 4 -0.63 9.11 6.36
N CYS A 5 -1.81 8.78 5.80
CA CYS A 5 -2.01 8.29 4.42
C CYS A 5 -1.38 9.15 3.30
N TRP A 6 -0.76 10.27 3.66
CA TRP A 6 -0.05 11.22 2.84
C TRP A 6 1.44 10.93 2.67
N CYS A 7 1.99 9.80 3.14
CA CYS A 7 3.40 9.45 2.89
C CYS A 7 3.74 9.51 1.39
N THR A 8 4.86 10.16 1.04
CA THR A 8 5.33 10.35 -0.34
C THR A 8 6.58 9.54 -0.69
N HIS A 9 7.08 8.72 0.24
CA HIS A 9 8.39 8.08 0.16
C HIS A 9 8.62 7.24 -1.11
N PHE A 10 7.58 6.55 -1.59
CA PHE A 10 7.68 5.65 -2.73
C PHE A 10 7.37 6.32 -4.08
N HIS A 11 6.85 7.55 -4.07
CA HIS A 11 6.54 8.35 -5.26
C HIS A 11 7.79 9.03 -5.83
N PRO A 12 7.76 9.49 -7.10
CA PRO A 12 8.89 10.19 -7.73
C PRO A 12 9.50 11.30 -6.88
N ASP A 13 10.81 11.48 -7.01
CA ASP A 13 11.55 12.55 -6.32
C ASP A 13 11.08 13.93 -6.78
N CYS A 14 10.86 14.82 -5.82
CA CYS A 14 10.71 16.27 -6.03
C CYS A 14 11.35 17.02 -4.85
N ALA A 15 11.66 18.31 -5.05
CA ALA A 15 12.36 19.10 -4.04
C ALA A 15 11.55 19.22 -2.75
N GLU A 16 10.22 19.24 -2.86
CA GLU A 16 9.23 19.46 -1.82
C GLU A 16 8.94 18.21 -0.97
N ARG A 17 9.40 17.03 -1.42
CA ARG A 17 9.07 15.74 -0.79
C ARG A 17 9.67 15.62 0.60
N GLY A 18 8.86 15.21 1.58
CA GLY A 18 9.32 14.91 2.93
C GLY A 18 9.60 16.13 3.80
N GLN A 19 9.37 17.34 3.29
CA GLN A 19 9.64 18.59 4.01
C GLN A 19 8.62 18.84 5.14
N SER A 20 7.35 18.45 4.96
CA SER A 20 6.31 18.55 5.99
C SER A 20 5.15 17.59 5.73
N ALA A 21 4.35 17.32 6.76
CA ALA A 21 3.15 16.48 6.62
C ALA A 21 2.10 17.10 5.68
N GLU A 22 1.90 18.41 5.76
CA GLU A 22 0.96 19.13 4.88
C GLU A 22 1.49 19.22 3.44
N GLY A 23 2.79 19.46 3.25
CA GLY A 23 3.41 19.43 1.93
C GLY A 23 3.29 18.05 1.28
N ASN A 24 3.50 16.98 2.04
CA ASN A 24 3.29 15.62 1.57
C ASN A 24 1.83 15.35 1.16
N ARG A 25 0.85 15.90 1.91
CA ARG A 25 -0.56 15.83 1.53
C ARG A 25 -0.83 16.55 0.21
N VAL A 26 -0.31 17.76 0.04
CA VAL A 26 -0.45 18.54 -1.20
C VAL A 26 0.15 17.78 -2.39
N LEU A 27 1.31 17.14 -2.22
CA LEU A 27 1.95 16.36 -3.28
C LEU A 27 1.18 15.09 -3.65
N LYS A 28 0.62 14.40 -2.65
CA LYS A 28 -0.02 13.11 -2.86
C LYS A 28 -1.51 13.19 -3.22
N GLN A 29 -2.20 14.27 -2.82
CA GLN A 29 -3.61 14.45 -3.13
C GLN A 29 -3.92 14.38 -4.64
N PRO A 30 -3.17 15.05 -5.54
CA PRO A 30 -3.35 14.89 -6.98
C PRO A 30 -3.15 13.44 -7.44
N LEU A 31 -2.11 12.75 -6.96
CA LEU A 31 -1.85 11.35 -7.31
C LEU A 31 -2.99 10.42 -6.89
N VAL A 32 -3.63 10.67 -5.75
CA VAL A 32 -4.80 9.92 -5.31
C VAL A 32 -6.04 10.24 -6.17
N VAL A 33 -6.24 11.51 -6.51
CA VAL A 33 -7.40 11.97 -7.31
C VAL A 33 -7.30 11.49 -8.76
N GLU A 34 -6.09 11.45 -9.31
CA GLU A 34 -5.79 10.97 -10.66
C GLU A 34 -5.63 9.45 -10.73
N GLU A 35 -5.86 8.75 -9.62
CA GLU A 35 -5.76 7.28 -9.52
C GLU A 35 -4.38 6.77 -9.95
N ILE A 36 -3.32 7.47 -9.55
CA ILE A 36 -1.91 7.08 -9.72
C ILE A 36 -1.38 6.46 -8.42
N ALA A 37 -1.84 6.96 -7.27
CA ALA A 37 -1.50 6.43 -5.96
C ALA A 37 -2.63 5.52 -5.47
N HIS A 38 -2.31 4.26 -5.23
CA HIS A 38 -3.27 3.27 -4.77
C HIS A 38 -2.91 2.68 -3.43
N ALA A 39 -3.91 2.13 -2.73
CA ALA A 39 -3.69 1.47 -1.46
C ALA A 39 -4.72 0.38 -1.12
N ALA A 40 -4.28 -0.59 -0.34
CA ALA A 40 -5.10 -1.56 0.36
C ALA A 40 -5.18 -1.24 1.86
N LEU A 41 -6.38 -1.42 2.43
CA LEU A 41 -6.56 -1.51 3.88
C LEU A 41 -6.55 -2.98 4.27
N VAL A 42 -5.80 -3.33 5.31
CA VAL A 42 -5.60 -4.73 5.72
C VAL A 42 -6.21 -4.97 7.09
N TYR A 43 -7.12 -5.95 7.15
CA TYR A 43 -7.83 -6.35 8.36
C TYR A 43 -7.52 -7.80 8.74
N GLU A 44 -7.38 -8.03 10.04
CA GLU A 44 -7.39 -9.36 10.65
C GLU A 44 -8.65 -9.48 11.51
N GLY A 45 -9.63 -10.24 11.06
CA GLY A 45 -11.01 -10.13 11.57
C GLY A 45 -11.52 -8.68 11.46
N ASP A 46 -11.99 -8.11 12.57
CA ASP A 46 -12.47 -6.72 12.63
C ASP A 46 -11.35 -5.69 12.90
N LEU A 47 -10.11 -6.14 13.10
CA LEU A 47 -8.99 -5.26 13.46
C LEU A 47 -8.25 -4.77 12.22
N ALA A 48 -8.21 -3.45 12.02
CA ALA A 48 -7.30 -2.84 11.04
C ALA A 48 -5.85 -2.99 11.52
N VAL A 49 -5.06 -3.81 10.82
CA VAL A 49 -3.68 -4.16 11.22
C VAL A 49 -2.63 -3.49 10.35
N ALA A 50 -2.97 -3.11 9.12
CA ALA A 50 -2.06 -2.39 8.25
C ALA A 50 -2.80 -1.55 7.21
N TRP A 51 -2.05 -0.62 6.64
CA TRP A 51 -2.37 0.07 5.40
C TRP A 51 -1.15 0.00 4.51
N ALA A 52 -1.42 0.03 3.21
CA ALA A 52 -0.57 -0.64 2.30
C ALA A 52 -0.68 0.04 0.92
N GLU A 53 0.34 0.73 0.40
CA GLU A 53 0.29 1.26 -0.99
C GLU A 53 0.35 0.14 -2.01
N HIS A 54 -0.06 0.38 -3.25
CA HIS A 54 0.31 -0.51 -4.35
C HIS A 54 0.37 0.25 -5.67
N GLY A 55 0.99 -0.40 -6.65
CA GLY A 55 1.28 0.18 -7.95
C GLY A 55 2.49 -0.50 -8.59
N SER A 56 2.63 -0.28 -9.89
CA SER A 56 3.77 -0.68 -10.70
C SER A 56 5.08 0.01 -10.25
N PRO A 57 6.26 -0.51 -10.63
CA PRO A 57 7.53 0.17 -10.41
C PRO A 57 7.65 1.55 -11.07
N GLU A 58 6.76 1.89 -12.02
CA GLU A 58 6.68 3.21 -12.63
C GLU A 58 5.91 4.19 -11.73
N GLU A 59 4.79 3.76 -11.16
CA GLU A 59 3.99 4.53 -10.20
C GLU A 59 4.74 4.71 -8.85
N LEU A 60 5.51 3.69 -8.46
CA LEU A 60 6.25 3.64 -7.20
C LEU A 60 7.75 3.34 -7.42
N PRO A 61 8.54 4.31 -7.93
CA PRO A 61 9.95 4.08 -8.24
C PRO A 61 10.83 3.83 -7.02
N GLY A 62 10.40 4.23 -5.82
CA GLY A 62 11.12 4.12 -4.56
C GLY A 62 10.96 2.77 -3.84
N ILE A 63 10.31 1.78 -4.47
CA ILE A 63 9.97 0.51 -3.82
C ILE A 63 11.21 -0.26 -3.34
N GLN A 64 11.09 -0.87 -2.17
CA GLN A 64 12.13 -1.76 -1.65
C GLN A 64 12.32 -2.94 -2.60
N HIS A 65 13.53 -3.52 -2.65
CA HIS A 65 13.83 -4.68 -3.50
C HIS A 65 13.48 -4.55 -5.00
N ARG A 66 13.34 -3.33 -5.55
CA ARG A 66 13.02 -3.07 -6.97
C ARG A 66 13.74 -3.95 -7.98
N LYS A 67 15.05 -4.16 -7.80
CA LYS A 67 15.87 -5.03 -8.69
C LYS A 67 15.36 -6.48 -8.73
N ALA A 68 14.94 -7.02 -7.59
CA ALA A 68 14.37 -8.36 -7.51
C ALA A 68 12.97 -8.41 -8.13
N TYR A 69 12.15 -7.37 -7.95
CA TYR A 69 10.83 -7.26 -8.59
C TYR A 69 10.92 -7.23 -10.11
N VAL A 70 11.79 -6.39 -10.67
CA VAL A 70 12.01 -6.32 -12.13
C VAL A 70 12.56 -7.64 -12.69
N ALA A 71 13.31 -8.40 -11.90
CA ALA A 71 13.95 -9.64 -12.36
C ALA A 71 13.06 -10.89 -12.26
N THR A 72 12.01 -10.89 -11.43
CA THR A 72 11.29 -12.13 -11.06
C THR A 72 9.79 -12.12 -11.25
N ALA A 73 9.17 -10.99 -11.60
CA ALA A 73 7.72 -10.88 -11.54
C ALA A 73 7.02 -10.86 -12.91
N GLU A 74 6.26 -11.92 -13.20
CA GLU A 74 5.08 -11.87 -14.06
C GLU A 74 3.88 -12.50 -13.33
N PRO A 75 2.80 -11.74 -13.04
CA PRO A 75 2.70 -10.28 -13.10
C PRO A 75 3.45 -9.59 -11.94
N LEU A 76 3.80 -8.31 -12.15
CA LEU A 76 4.45 -7.46 -11.14
C LEU A 76 3.56 -7.33 -9.87
N PRO A 77 4.10 -7.59 -8.67
CA PRO A 77 3.30 -7.54 -7.46
C PRO A 77 3.13 -6.11 -6.93
N ASP A 78 1.90 -5.82 -6.55
CA ASP A 78 1.44 -4.64 -5.80
C ASP A 78 2.24 -4.46 -4.49
N VAL A 79 2.90 -3.31 -4.28
CA VAL A 79 3.92 -3.05 -3.23
C VAL A 79 3.47 -2.04 -2.17
N LEU A 80 3.52 -2.45 -0.89
CA LEU A 80 3.01 -1.76 0.30
C LEU A 80 4.12 -1.26 1.24
N TYR A 81 3.76 -0.35 2.14
CA TYR A 81 4.62 0.35 3.13
C TYR A 81 5.45 -0.56 4.06
N ASN A 82 5.12 -1.85 4.16
CA ASN A 82 5.87 -2.85 4.93
C ASN A 82 6.15 -4.16 4.17
N ASP A 83 5.41 -4.44 3.09
CA ASP A 83 5.60 -5.60 2.22
C ASP A 83 4.72 -5.57 0.97
N THR A 84 4.56 -6.65 0.20
CA THR A 84 3.70 -6.71 -0.99
C THR A 84 2.35 -7.34 -0.73
N ARG A 85 1.35 -7.00 -1.56
CA ARG A 85 0.10 -7.76 -1.69
C ARG A 85 0.39 -9.25 -1.80
N THR A 86 1.37 -9.64 -2.62
CA THR A 86 1.81 -11.02 -2.77
C THR A 86 2.30 -11.64 -1.47
N ARG A 87 2.98 -10.89 -0.58
CA ARG A 87 3.27 -11.41 0.76
C ARG A 87 2.00 -11.56 1.58
N TYR A 88 1.13 -10.57 1.61
CA TYR A 88 -0.14 -10.69 2.35
C TYR A 88 -0.96 -11.90 1.87
N GLU A 89 -1.01 -12.15 0.57
CA GLU A 89 -1.61 -13.34 -0.02
C GLU A 89 -0.91 -14.63 0.46
N ARG A 90 0.42 -14.66 0.53
CA ARG A 90 1.18 -15.80 1.10
C ARG A 90 0.93 -16.01 2.60
N GLU A 91 0.63 -14.94 3.34
CA GLU A 91 0.30 -14.96 4.77
C GLU A 91 -1.19 -15.26 5.04
N GLY A 92 -1.96 -15.57 3.98
CA GLY A 92 -3.36 -16.00 4.07
C GLY A 92 -4.40 -14.88 4.04
N PHE A 93 -4.02 -13.66 3.67
CA PHE A 93 -4.98 -12.59 3.40
C PHE A 93 -5.57 -12.73 2.00
N THR A 94 -6.85 -12.41 1.85
CA THR A 94 -7.56 -12.44 0.57
C THR A 94 -8.18 -11.09 0.26
N HIS A 95 -8.42 -10.82 -1.01
CA HIS A 95 -9.18 -9.64 -1.44
C HIS A 95 -10.64 -9.77 -0.96
N ASP A 96 -11.12 -8.79 -0.20
CA ASP A 96 -12.51 -8.68 0.24
C ASP A 96 -13.34 -7.87 -0.76
N ARG A 97 -13.05 -6.57 -0.91
CA ARG A 97 -13.87 -5.68 -1.74
C ARG A 97 -13.11 -4.45 -2.23
N PRO A 98 -13.53 -3.87 -3.37
CA PRO A 98 -12.97 -2.62 -3.87
C PRO A 98 -13.37 -1.40 -3.02
N LYS A 99 -12.59 -0.33 -3.19
CA LYS A 99 -12.74 1.01 -2.59
C LYS A 99 -12.38 2.10 -3.61
N GLY A 100 -13.26 2.32 -4.59
CA GLY A 100 -12.92 3.13 -5.78
C GLY A 100 -12.24 2.26 -6.84
N LEU A 101 -11.66 2.85 -7.90
CA LEU A 101 -11.05 2.05 -8.96
C LEU A 101 -9.70 1.46 -8.55
N GLY A 102 -8.93 2.17 -7.72
CA GLY A 102 -7.56 1.77 -7.37
C GLY A 102 -7.38 1.15 -5.99
N ASN A 103 -8.29 1.36 -5.04
CA ASN A 103 -8.10 0.87 -3.66
C ASN A 103 -8.95 -0.35 -3.39
N PHE A 104 -8.53 -1.18 -2.43
CA PHE A 104 -9.30 -2.35 -2.00
C PHE A 104 -9.08 -2.67 -0.52
N VAL A 105 -9.83 -3.64 -0.01
CA VAL A 105 -9.68 -4.20 1.33
C VAL A 105 -9.14 -5.62 1.21
N MET A 106 -8.15 -5.96 2.02
CA MET A 106 -7.71 -7.33 2.25
C MET A 106 -8.10 -7.77 3.65
N VAL A 107 -8.56 -9.02 3.77
CA VAL A 107 -8.97 -9.61 5.05
C VAL A 107 -8.26 -10.94 5.26
N ARG A 108 -7.95 -11.25 6.51
CA ARG A 108 -7.65 -12.60 6.96
C ARG A 108 -8.63 -12.95 8.07
N ASP A 109 -9.39 -14.02 7.87
CA ASP A 109 -10.22 -14.56 8.93
C ASP A 109 -9.33 -15.21 9.99
N VAL A 110 -9.38 -14.66 11.19
CA VAL A 110 -8.91 -15.32 12.40
C VAL A 110 -10.14 -15.89 13.07
N GLY A 111 -10.46 -17.16 12.79
CA GLY A 111 -11.58 -17.85 13.42
C GLY A 111 -11.64 -17.53 14.92
N LEU A 112 -12.86 -17.30 15.44
CA LEU A 112 -13.14 -16.77 16.79
C LEU A 112 -12.05 -17.14 17.81
N ARG A 113 -11.13 -16.20 18.09
CA ARG A 113 -10.29 -16.33 19.28
C ARG A 113 -11.20 -16.12 20.49
N PRO A 114 -11.29 -17.07 21.44
CA PRO A 114 -11.98 -16.82 22.70
C PRO A 114 -11.39 -15.56 23.33
N ARG A 115 -12.27 -14.64 23.76
CA ARG A 115 -11.86 -13.55 24.63
C ARG A 115 -11.71 -14.16 26.02
N ASP A 116 -10.47 -14.27 26.50
CA ASP A 116 -10.19 -14.60 27.90
C ASP A 116 -10.61 -13.46 28.84
#